data_AF-A0A553G860-F1
#
_entry.id   AF-A0A553G860-F1
#
_cell.length_a   1.000
_cell.length_b   1.000
_cell.length_c   1.000
_cell.angle_alpha   90.00
_cell.angle_beta   90.00
_cell.angle_gamma   90.00
#
_symmetry.space_group_name_H-M   'P 1'
#
loop_
_entity.id
_entity.type
_entity.pdbx_description
1 polymer ?
#
loop_
_entity_poly.entity_id
_entity_poly.type
_entity_poly.pdbx_seq_one_letter_code
_entity_poly.pdbx_strand_id
1 'polypeptide(L)'
;MCFSAEVSFGASAVITTVGALAIKKSKSKEQLLFAMIPLLFGIQQFCEGWLWLALENEKLGHLAGVSTYGFLIFAQLIWPVWVPLSIYVLEKNTIRKRLLGFSLATGVVLFAVLAYRMVFYEVSAQIDQHHIFYTVGHFQSTNWWSGILYLLPAAFPFVFSSNNHINYMGILMLLLFVVSKVFYLKYMISTWCLFAALLSVYIYFIVKKQQGTIS
;
A
#
# COMPACT_ATOMS: atom_id res chain seq x y z
N MET A 1 12.83 6.29 -4.36
CA MET A 1 13.19 5.34 -3.28
C MET A 1 13.27 6.15 -2.01
N CYS A 2 12.60 5.73 -0.94
CA CYS A 2 12.54 6.48 0.31
C CYS A 2 13.70 6.07 1.20
N PHE A 3 14.87 6.60 0.84
CA PHE A 3 16.14 6.34 1.50
C PHE A 3 16.42 7.27 2.68
N SER A 4 15.56 8.24 2.94
CA SER A 4 15.75 9.23 3.99
C SER A 4 14.41 9.81 4.47
N ALA A 5 14.46 10.46 5.63
CA ALA A 5 13.31 11.16 6.21
C ALA A 5 12.72 12.20 5.24
N GLU A 6 13.57 12.99 4.57
CA GLU A 6 13.15 14.05 3.64
C GLU A 6 12.34 13.49 2.46
N VAL A 7 12.78 12.36 1.91
CA VAL A 7 12.08 11.73 0.78
C VAL A 7 10.72 11.18 1.24
N SER A 8 10.67 10.54 2.41
CA SER A 8 9.42 10.02 2.97
C SER A 8 8.40 11.12 3.28
N PHE A 9 8.84 12.24 3.89
CA PHE A 9 7.97 13.38 4.15
C PHE A 9 7.55 14.12 2.86
N GLY A 10 8.47 14.28 1.90
CA GLY A 10 8.16 14.86 0.60
C GLY A 10 7.14 14.03 -0.17
N ALA A 11 7.33 12.70 -0.21
CA ALA A 11 6.37 11.77 -0.79
C ALA A 11 5.02 11.84 -0.08
N SER A 12 5.01 11.85 1.26
CA SER A 12 3.79 12.00 2.07
C SER A 12 3.01 13.26 1.70
N ALA A 13 3.68 14.42 1.60
CA ALA A 13 3.03 15.69 1.25
C ALA A 13 2.39 15.66 -0.14
N VAL A 14 3.12 15.17 -1.14
CA VAL A 14 2.62 15.07 -2.52
C VAL A 14 1.45 14.09 -2.61
N ILE A 15 1.63 12.88 -2.08
CA ILE A 15 0.64 11.80 -2.11
C ILE A 15 -0.64 12.22 -1.38
N THR A 16 -0.52 12.79 -0.18
CA THR A 16 -1.65 13.26 0.63
C THR A 16 -2.43 14.34 -0.10
N THR A 17 -1.74 15.27 -0.75
CA THR A 17 -2.37 16.33 -1.55
C THR A 17 -3.17 15.75 -2.71
N VAL A 18 -2.57 14.81 -3.46
CA VAL A 18 -3.26 14.10 -4.55
C VAL A 18 -4.49 13.34 -4.02
N GLY A 19 -4.38 12.70 -2.85
CA GLY A 19 -5.47 12.03 -2.18
C GLY A 19 -6.62 12.95 -1.77
N ALA A 20 -6.32 14.09 -1.16
CA ALA A 20 -7.33 15.09 -0.81
C ALA A 20 -8.08 15.59 -2.06
N LEU A 21 -7.36 15.83 -3.16
CA LEU A 21 -7.96 16.21 -4.44
C LEU A 21 -8.80 15.09 -5.06
N ALA A 22 -8.39 13.83 -4.94
CA ALA A 22 -9.15 12.68 -5.41
C ALA A 22 -10.45 12.50 -4.60
N ILE A 23 -10.38 12.61 -3.27
CA ILE A 23 -11.54 12.54 -2.37
C ILE A 23 -12.54 13.65 -2.69
N LYS A 24 -12.07 14.89 -2.84
CA LYS A 24 -12.93 16.04 -3.21
C LYS A 24 -13.66 15.84 -4.55
N LYS A 25 -13.11 14.99 -5.43
CA LYS A 25 -13.70 14.63 -6.71
C LYS A 25 -14.59 13.39 -6.67
N SER A 26 -14.52 12.56 -5.64
CA SER A 26 -15.41 11.40 -5.53
C SER A 26 -16.87 11.85 -5.39
N LYS A 27 -17.79 11.24 -6.16
CA LYS A 27 -19.23 11.57 -6.13
C LYS A 27 -20.08 10.51 -5.44
N SER A 28 -19.53 9.31 -5.22
CA SER A 28 -20.24 8.18 -4.64
C SER A 28 -19.40 7.54 -3.53
N LYS A 29 -20.06 6.82 -2.61
CA LYS A 29 -19.38 6.13 -1.51
C LYS A 29 -18.40 5.07 -2.02
N GLU A 30 -18.74 4.44 -3.14
CA GLU A 30 -17.91 3.46 -3.83
C GLU A 30 -16.62 4.09 -4.37
N GLN A 31 -16.73 5.26 -5.00
CA GLN A 31 -15.57 6.02 -5.47
C GLN A 31 -14.73 6.58 -4.33
N LEU A 32 -15.35 6.95 -3.21
CA LEU A 32 -14.65 7.49 -2.05
C LEU A 32 -13.65 6.49 -1.48
N LEU A 33 -14.04 5.22 -1.33
CA LEU A 33 -13.13 4.16 -0.83
C LEU A 33 -11.87 4.02 -1.69
N PHE A 34 -12.02 4.08 -3.00
CA PHE A 34 -10.90 4.04 -3.94
C PHE A 34 -10.08 5.33 -3.93
N ALA A 35 -10.73 6.49 -3.83
CA ALA A 35 -10.09 7.80 -3.76
C ALA A 35 -9.32 8.04 -2.46
N MET A 36 -9.60 7.28 -1.40
CA MET A 36 -8.85 7.32 -0.13
C MET A 36 -7.50 6.60 -0.19
N ILE A 37 -7.24 5.75 -1.18
CA ILE A 37 -5.99 4.99 -1.29
C ILE A 37 -4.76 5.91 -1.24
N PRO A 38 -4.66 7.01 -2.01
CA PRO A 38 -3.53 7.93 -1.89
C PRO A 38 -3.40 8.53 -0.49
N LEU A 39 -4.49 8.92 0.16
CA LEU A 39 -4.42 9.49 1.50
C LEU A 39 -3.81 8.49 2.51
N LEU A 40 -4.22 7.23 2.43
CA LEU A 40 -3.67 6.15 3.27
C LEU A 40 -2.17 5.91 2.99
N PHE A 41 -1.75 5.95 1.72
CA PHE A 41 -0.33 5.91 1.37
C PHE A 41 0.45 7.11 1.95
N GLY A 42 -0.14 8.30 1.91
CA GLY A 42 0.45 9.51 2.46
C GLY A 42 0.72 9.40 3.96
N ILE A 43 -0.23 8.85 4.71
CA ILE A 43 -0.08 8.59 6.15
C ILE A 43 1.00 7.53 6.40
N GLN A 44 0.99 6.43 5.63
CA GLN A 44 2.03 5.41 5.73
C GLN A 44 3.43 6.00 5.53
N GLN A 45 3.60 6.88 4.53
CA GLN A 45 4.87 7.55 4.24
C GLN A 45 5.28 8.57 5.32
N PHE A 46 4.31 9.21 5.96
CA PHE A 46 4.56 10.07 7.11
C PHE A 46 5.15 9.27 8.28
N CYS A 47 4.61 8.08 8.56
CA CYS A 47 5.15 7.18 9.57
C CYS A 47 6.58 6.71 9.23
N GLU A 48 6.87 6.43 7.95
CA GLU A 48 8.22 6.07 7.50
C GLU A 48 9.22 7.22 7.70
N GLY A 49 8.82 8.47 7.47
CA GLY A 49 9.66 9.65 7.72
C GLY A 49 10.02 9.81 9.20
N TRP A 50 9.06 9.60 10.10
CA TRP A 50 9.35 9.60 11.55
C TRP A 50 10.22 8.42 11.97
N LEU A 51 10.06 7.26 11.33
CA LEU A 51 10.88 6.10 11.61
C LEU A 51 12.35 6.34 11.24
N TRP A 52 12.62 6.98 10.09
CA TRP A 52 13.97 7.41 9.73
C TRP A 52 14.60 8.29 10.83
N LEU A 53 13.89 9.35 11.25
CA LEU A 53 14.38 10.24 12.31
C LEU A 53 14.60 9.51 13.64
N ALA A 54 13.74 8.56 13.99
CA ALA A 54 13.84 7.79 15.22
C ALA A 54 15.00 6.80 15.23
N LEU A 55 15.35 6.23 14.07
CA LEU A 55 16.46 5.29 13.94
C LEU A 55 17.82 5.99 13.80
N GLU A 56 17.86 7.21 13.25
CA GLU A 56 19.10 7.99 13.10
C GLU A 56 19.46 8.80 14.34
N ASN A 57 18.49 9.09 15.21
CA ASN A 57 18.69 9.93 16.40
C ASN A 57 18.24 9.22 17.68
N GLU A 58 19.19 8.86 18.54
CA GLU A 58 18.94 8.18 19.82
C GLU A 58 17.92 8.91 20.70
N LYS A 59 17.87 10.26 20.65
CA LYS A 59 16.90 11.05 21.43
C LYS A 59 15.46 10.79 20.99
N LEU A 60 15.26 10.41 19.73
CA LEU A 60 13.97 10.08 19.13
C LEU A 60 13.68 8.57 19.14
N GLY A 61 14.57 7.74 19.70
CA GLY A 61 14.42 6.28 19.70
C GLY A 61 13.09 5.77 20.29
N HIS A 62 12.49 6.51 21.24
CA HIS A 62 11.17 6.21 21.79
C HIS A 62 10.04 6.24 20.74
N LEU A 63 10.21 6.94 19.62
CA LEU A 63 9.27 6.98 18.50
C LEU A 63 9.45 5.82 17.51
N ALA A 64 10.55 5.07 17.58
CA ALA A 64 10.86 4.01 16.60
C ALA A 64 9.79 2.92 16.62
N GLY A 65 9.34 2.49 17.80
CA GLY A 65 8.27 1.50 17.94
C GLY A 65 6.96 1.98 17.32
N VAL A 66 6.46 3.14 17.76
CA VAL A 66 5.19 3.71 17.25
C VAL A 66 5.23 3.94 15.73
N SER A 67 6.35 4.45 15.21
CA SER A 67 6.52 4.71 13.77
C SER A 67 6.61 3.42 12.97
N THR A 68 7.24 2.38 13.52
CA THR A 68 7.31 1.03 12.92
C THR A 68 5.93 0.40 12.82
N TYR A 69 5.18 0.37 13.92
CA TYR A 69 3.81 -0.13 13.93
C TYR A 69 2.90 0.70 13.01
N GLY A 70 3.03 2.04 13.06
CA GLY A 70 2.31 2.95 12.18
C GLY A 70 2.52 2.59 10.71
N PHE A 71 3.77 2.41 10.27
CA PHE A 71 4.04 1.99 8.89
C PHE A 71 3.49 0.59 8.57
N LEU A 72 3.76 -0.39 9.44
CA LEU A 72 3.43 -1.79 9.17
C LEU A 72 1.93 -2.09 9.25
N ILE A 73 1.15 -1.35 10.03
CA ILE A 73 -0.32 -1.50 10.05
C ILE A 73 -0.89 -1.20 8.66
N PHE A 74 -0.43 -0.13 8.00
CA PHE A 74 -0.86 0.16 6.65
C PHE A 74 -0.35 -0.91 5.68
N ALA A 75 0.95 -1.17 5.73
CA ALA A 75 1.62 -2.11 4.83
C ALA A 75 1.05 -3.53 4.91
N GLN A 76 0.85 -4.08 6.10
CA GLN A 76 0.50 -5.48 6.31
C GLN A 76 -0.97 -5.71 6.56
N LEU A 77 -1.69 -4.77 7.19
CA LEU A 77 -3.07 -5.00 7.62
C LEU A 77 -4.08 -4.28 6.72
N ILE A 78 -3.89 -2.99 6.47
CA ILE A 78 -4.88 -2.20 5.74
C ILE A 78 -4.96 -2.62 4.26
N TRP A 79 -3.84 -2.72 3.56
CA TRP A 79 -3.86 -2.96 2.11
C TRP A 79 -4.48 -4.28 1.65
N PRO A 80 -4.22 -5.43 2.29
CA PRO A 80 -4.85 -6.69 1.91
C PRO A 80 -6.38 -6.68 1.93
N VAL A 81 -6.99 -5.78 2.71
CA VAL A 81 -8.45 -5.66 2.82
C VAL A 81 -8.96 -4.46 2.01
N TRP A 82 -8.33 -3.29 2.17
CA TRP A 82 -8.80 -2.04 1.58
C TRP A 82 -8.81 -2.06 0.05
N VAL A 83 -7.74 -2.61 -0.55
CA VAL A 83 -7.61 -2.71 -2.00
C VAL A 83 -8.72 -3.57 -2.62
N PRO A 84 -8.87 -4.87 -2.27
CA PRO A 84 -9.91 -5.69 -2.86
C PRO A 84 -11.31 -5.16 -2.54
N LEU A 85 -11.53 -4.59 -1.34
CA LEU A 85 -12.82 -3.98 -0.98
C LEU A 85 -13.16 -2.81 -1.90
N SER A 86 -12.22 -1.88 -2.10
CA SER A 86 -12.44 -0.69 -2.94
C SER A 86 -12.84 -1.05 -4.37
N ILE A 87 -12.24 -2.10 -4.93
CA ILE A 87 -12.50 -2.55 -6.29
C ILE A 87 -13.78 -3.41 -6.36
N TYR A 88 -14.01 -4.28 -5.37
CA TYR A 88 -15.24 -5.07 -5.26
C TYR A 88 -16.50 -4.19 -5.24
N VAL A 89 -16.43 -3.09 -4.50
CA VAL A 89 -17.54 -2.13 -4.36
C VAL A 89 -17.75 -1.32 -5.65
N LEU A 90 -16.68 -1.01 -6.40
CA LEU A 90 -16.75 -0.37 -7.71
C LEU A 90 -17.20 -1.30 -8.86
N GLU A 91 -17.02 -2.61 -8.70
CA GLU A 91 -17.33 -3.60 -9.73
C GLU A 91 -18.84 -3.78 -9.92
N LYS A 92 -19.28 -3.67 -11.19
CA LYS A 92 -20.68 -3.82 -11.60
C LYS A 92 -20.96 -5.20 -12.21
N ASN A 93 -19.95 -5.86 -12.78
CA ASN A 93 -20.13 -7.18 -13.39
C ASN A 93 -20.21 -8.27 -12.31
N THR A 94 -21.33 -8.99 -12.24
CA THR A 94 -21.61 -9.98 -11.18
C THR A 94 -20.60 -11.13 -11.12
N ILE A 95 -20.08 -11.59 -12.25
CA ILE A 95 -19.10 -12.70 -12.30
C ILE A 95 -17.76 -12.22 -11.75
N ARG A 96 -17.26 -11.07 -12.24
CA ARG A 96 -16.02 -10.47 -11.75
C ARG A 96 -16.13 -10.08 -10.28
N LYS A 97 -17.29 -9.58 -9.85
CA LYS A 97 -17.56 -9.24 -8.46
C LYS A 97 -17.42 -10.45 -7.54
N ARG A 98 -17.89 -11.64 -7.93
CA ARG A 98 -17.64 -12.88 -7.16
C ARG A 98 -16.17 -13.20 -7.04
N LEU A 99 -15.42 -13.09 -8.13
CA LEU A 99 -13.97 -13.31 -8.14
C LEU A 99 -13.22 -12.34 -7.21
N LEU A 100 -13.60 -11.06 -7.22
CA LEU A 100 -13.10 -10.05 -6.30
C LEU A 100 -13.52 -10.33 -4.85
N GLY A 101 -14.69 -10.91 -4.63
CA GLY A 101 -15.15 -11.35 -3.31
C GLY A 101 -14.26 -12.45 -2.72
N PHE A 102 -13.82 -13.41 -3.53
CA PHE A 102 -12.81 -14.39 -3.11
C PHE A 102 -11.49 -13.71 -2.75
N SER A 103 -11.04 -12.75 -3.56
CA SER A 103 -9.83 -11.97 -3.25
C SER A 103 -9.95 -11.21 -1.93
N LEU A 104 -11.11 -10.59 -1.66
CA LEU A 104 -11.38 -9.92 -0.39
C LEU A 104 -11.34 -10.91 0.79
N ALA A 105 -11.96 -12.08 0.64
CA ALA A 105 -11.94 -13.10 1.68
C ALA A 105 -10.50 -13.54 2.00
N THR A 106 -9.66 -13.77 0.98
CA THR A 106 -8.24 -14.09 1.19
C THR A 106 -7.49 -12.95 1.87
N GLY A 107 -7.82 -11.70 1.53
CA GLY A 107 -7.26 -10.51 2.17
C GLY A 107 -7.61 -10.40 3.66
N VAL A 108 -8.85 -10.72 4.03
CA VAL A 108 -9.31 -10.74 5.44
C VAL A 108 -8.63 -11.85 6.24
N VAL A 109 -8.46 -13.05 5.65
CA VAL A 109 -7.69 -14.13 6.29
C VAL A 109 -6.25 -13.69 6.50
N LEU A 110 -5.64 -13.08 5.48
CA LEU A 110 -4.27 -12.58 5.58
C LEU A 110 -4.13 -11.48 6.63
N PHE A 111 -5.09 -10.56 6.72
CA PHE A 111 -5.17 -9.56 7.79
C PHE A 111 -5.16 -10.22 9.17
N ALA A 112 -6.01 -11.23 9.40
CA ALA A 112 -6.09 -11.89 10.71
C ALA A 112 -4.77 -12.58 11.09
N VAL A 113 -4.14 -13.27 10.13
CA VAL A 113 -2.84 -13.93 10.33
C VAL A 113 -1.74 -12.91 10.63
N LEU A 114 -1.66 -11.82 9.86
CA LEU A 114 -0.64 -10.80 10.06
C LEU A 114 -0.87 -10.00 11.35
N ALA A 115 -2.12 -9.69 11.69
CA ALA A 115 -2.48 -9.02 12.94
C ALA A 115 -2.10 -9.88 14.15
N TYR A 116 -2.44 -11.18 14.11
CA TYR A 116 -2.00 -12.14 15.13
C TYR A 116 -0.47 -12.10 15.27
N ARG A 117 0.27 -12.12 14.15
CA ARG A 117 1.73 -12.09 14.20
C ARG A 117 2.28 -10.80 14.81
N MET A 118 1.72 -9.64 14.47
CA MET A 118 2.18 -8.35 15.02
C MET A 118 1.89 -8.18 16.52
N VAL A 119 0.90 -8.90 17.06
CA VAL A 119 0.55 -8.88 18.48
C VAL A 119 1.42 -9.85 19.29
N PHE A 120 1.69 -11.05 18.76
CA PHE A 120 2.35 -12.12 19.51
C PHE A 120 3.85 -12.27 19.25
N TYR A 121 4.40 -11.64 18.22
CA TYR A 121 5.82 -11.68 17.90
C TYR A 121 6.43 -10.29 17.95
N GLU A 122 7.72 -10.22 18.27
CA GLU A 122 8.45 -8.96 18.31
C GLU A 122 8.50 -8.30 16.94
N VAL A 123 8.13 -7.02 16.90
CA VAL A 123 8.20 -6.18 15.72
C VAL A 123 9.37 -5.23 15.89
N SER A 124 10.32 -5.24 14.95
CA SER A 124 11.47 -4.34 14.97
C SER A 124 11.79 -3.81 13.58
N ALA A 125 12.44 -2.65 13.57
CA ALA A 125 12.92 -1.98 12.38
C ALA A 125 14.36 -1.54 12.60
N GLN A 126 15.20 -1.70 11.58
CA GLN A 126 16.61 -1.33 11.62
C GLN A 126 17.07 -0.79 10.27
N ILE A 127 18.03 0.13 10.29
CA ILE A 127 18.65 0.63 9.05
C ILE A 127 19.70 -0.39 8.59
N ASP A 128 19.50 -0.95 7.40
CA ASP A 128 20.46 -1.81 6.70
C ASP A 128 20.77 -1.20 5.32
N GLN A 129 22.03 -0.79 5.12
CA GLN A 129 22.55 -0.32 3.82
C GLN A 129 21.66 0.76 3.15
N HIS A 130 21.22 1.77 3.92
CA HIS A 130 20.35 2.88 3.50
C HIS A 130 18.87 2.52 3.30
N HIS A 131 18.41 1.43 3.90
CA HIS A 131 17.00 1.05 3.89
C HIS A 131 16.53 0.59 5.26
N ILE A 132 15.24 0.77 5.52
CA ILE A 132 14.63 0.23 6.72
C ILE A 132 14.24 -1.22 6.46
N PHE A 133 14.86 -2.13 7.20
CA PHE A 133 14.52 -3.54 7.24
C PHE A 133 13.57 -3.81 8.40
N TYR A 134 12.43 -4.45 8.10
CA TYR A 134 11.39 -4.77 9.06
C TYR A 134 11.38 -6.26 9.38
N THR A 135 11.32 -6.59 10.66
CA THR A 135 11.23 -7.97 11.17
C THR A 135 10.00 -8.13 12.06
N VAL A 136 9.27 -9.24 11.86
CA VAL A 136 8.12 -9.65 12.68
C VAL A 136 8.35 -11.09 13.14
N GLY A 137 8.93 -11.23 14.34
CA GLY A 137 9.48 -12.47 14.88
C GLY A 137 10.73 -12.96 14.14
N HIS A 138 11.01 -14.26 14.22
CA HIS A 138 12.15 -14.89 13.51
C HIS A 138 11.95 -15.05 11.99
N PHE A 139 10.78 -14.69 11.47
CA PHE A 139 10.51 -14.78 10.04
C PHE A 139 11.03 -13.53 9.35
N GLN A 140 12.15 -13.69 8.64
CA GLN A 140 12.66 -12.64 7.76
C GLN A 140 11.65 -12.37 6.64
N SER A 141 11.48 -11.09 6.28
CA SER A 141 10.64 -10.62 5.17
C SER A 141 11.03 -11.21 3.79
N THR A 142 12.07 -12.03 3.72
CA THR A 142 12.66 -12.65 2.53
C THR A 142 12.00 -13.97 2.12
N ASN A 143 11.08 -14.54 2.90
CA ASN A 143 10.43 -15.80 2.54
C ASN A 143 9.51 -15.63 1.32
N TRP A 144 9.88 -16.21 0.17
CA TRP A 144 9.20 -15.97 -1.12
C TRP A 144 7.68 -16.26 -1.10
N TRP A 145 7.27 -17.23 -0.27
CA TRP A 145 5.86 -17.61 -0.09
C TRP A 145 5.01 -16.48 0.51
N SER A 146 5.55 -15.69 1.44
CA SER A 146 4.80 -14.58 2.06
C SER A 146 4.54 -13.46 1.05
N GLY A 147 5.50 -13.19 0.16
CA GLY A 147 5.35 -12.21 -0.91
C GLY A 147 4.27 -12.60 -1.93
N ILE A 148 4.21 -13.87 -2.33
CA ILE A 148 3.18 -14.38 -3.27
C ILE A 148 1.80 -14.33 -2.64
N LEU A 149 1.67 -14.80 -1.40
CA LEU A 149 0.39 -14.81 -0.68
C LEU A 149 -0.14 -13.39 -0.44
N TYR A 150 0.75 -12.41 -0.29
CA TYR A 150 0.39 -11.00 -0.20
C TYR A 150 0.02 -10.41 -1.57
N LEU A 151 0.69 -10.83 -2.65
CA LEU A 151 0.43 -10.31 -3.99
C LEU A 151 -0.93 -10.70 -4.53
N LEU A 152 -1.43 -11.89 -4.15
CA LEU A 152 -2.74 -12.37 -4.58
C LEU A 152 -3.85 -11.36 -4.24
N PRO A 153 -4.14 -11.02 -2.97
CA PRO A 153 -5.18 -10.05 -2.65
C PRO A 153 -4.83 -8.62 -3.09
N ALA A 154 -3.56 -8.28 -3.24
CA ALA A 154 -3.14 -6.91 -3.57
C ALA A 154 -3.16 -6.59 -5.08
N ALA A 155 -2.80 -7.54 -5.95
CA ALA A 155 -2.67 -7.30 -7.40
C ALA A 155 -3.81 -7.91 -8.21
N PHE A 156 -4.34 -9.05 -7.78
CA PHE A 156 -5.40 -9.77 -8.50
C PHE A 156 -6.66 -8.93 -8.72
N PRO A 157 -7.14 -8.13 -7.73
CA PRO A 157 -8.30 -7.28 -7.94
C PRO A 157 -8.15 -6.28 -9.08
N PHE A 158 -6.95 -5.73 -9.26
CA PHE A 158 -6.71 -4.71 -10.26
C PHE A 158 -6.72 -5.28 -11.67
N VAL A 159 -6.21 -6.49 -11.90
CA VAL A 159 -6.10 -7.09 -13.25
C VAL A 159 -7.45 -7.60 -13.76
N PHE A 160 -8.35 -8.00 -12.86
CA PHE A 160 -9.62 -8.65 -13.22
C PHE A 160 -10.84 -7.73 -13.14
N SER A 161 -10.67 -6.43 -12.92
CA SER A 161 -11.78 -5.47 -12.94
C SER A 161 -12.38 -5.33 -14.35
N SER A 162 -13.68 -5.06 -14.46
CA SER A 162 -14.32 -4.73 -15.74
C SER A 162 -13.87 -3.38 -16.30
N ASN A 163 -13.29 -2.50 -15.47
CA ASN A 163 -12.81 -1.20 -15.90
C ASN A 163 -11.37 -1.28 -16.43
N ASN A 164 -11.19 -1.03 -17.72
CA ASN A 164 -9.89 -1.05 -18.38
C ASN A 164 -8.84 -0.15 -17.71
N HIS A 165 -9.25 0.98 -17.12
CA HIS A 165 -8.32 1.86 -16.42
C HIS A 165 -7.80 1.27 -15.11
N ILE A 166 -8.65 0.53 -14.39
CA ILE A 166 -8.25 -0.19 -13.17
C ILE A 166 -7.31 -1.35 -13.55
N ASN A 167 -7.56 -2.02 -14.68
CA ASN A 167 -6.67 -3.06 -15.21
C ASN A 167 -5.29 -2.54 -15.60
N TYR A 168 -5.21 -1.37 -16.25
CA TYR A 168 -3.92 -0.73 -16.51
C TYR A 168 -3.17 -0.39 -15.21
N MET A 169 -3.87 -0.03 -14.14
CA MET A 169 -3.24 0.18 -12.83
C MET A 169 -2.67 -1.13 -12.28
N GLY A 170 -3.38 -2.24 -12.42
CA GLY A 170 -2.91 -3.56 -12.02
C GLY A 170 -1.68 -4.02 -12.80
N ILE A 171 -1.68 -3.80 -14.12
CA ILE A 171 -0.52 -4.09 -14.97
C ILE A 171 0.67 -3.22 -14.56
N LEU A 172 0.44 -1.91 -14.34
CA LEU A 172 1.48 -1.00 -13.86
C LEU A 172 2.03 -1.46 -12.50
N MET A 173 1.17 -1.84 -11.55
CA MET A 173 1.60 -2.39 -10.26
C MET A 173 2.43 -3.67 -10.41
N LEU A 174 2.02 -4.59 -11.27
CA LEU A 174 2.76 -5.82 -11.55
C LEU A 174 4.12 -5.53 -12.18
N LEU A 175 4.19 -4.62 -13.16
CA LEU A 175 5.44 -4.19 -13.78
C LEU A 175 6.38 -3.58 -12.74
N LEU A 176 5.88 -2.66 -11.91
CA LEU A 176 6.66 -2.01 -10.87
C LEU A 176 7.12 -3.01 -9.80
N PHE A 177 6.29 -4.00 -9.48
CA PHE A 177 6.67 -5.12 -8.61
C PHE A 177 7.80 -5.94 -9.23
N VAL A 178 7.67 -6.36 -10.49
CA VAL A 178 8.70 -7.13 -11.21
C VAL A 178 10.01 -6.36 -11.28
N VAL A 179 9.97 -5.07 -11.62
CA VAL A 179 11.15 -4.20 -11.63
C VAL A 179 11.79 -4.13 -10.24
N SER A 180 10.98 -3.95 -9.18
CA SER A 180 11.48 -3.99 -7.79
C SER A 180 12.15 -5.32 -7.47
N LYS A 181 11.57 -6.42 -7.91
CA LYS A 181 12.05 -7.78 -7.69
C LYS A 181 13.32 -8.11 -8.48
N VAL A 182 13.54 -7.48 -9.64
CA VAL A 182 14.74 -7.71 -10.46
C VAL A 182 15.91 -6.85 -9.98
N PHE A 183 15.63 -5.57 -9.66
CA PHE A 183 16.69 -4.60 -9.37
C PHE A 183 16.93 -4.38 -7.87
N TYR A 184 15.96 -4.67 -7.00
CA TYR A 184 15.97 -4.25 -5.58
C TYR A 184 15.48 -5.35 -4.61
N LEU A 185 15.87 -6.62 -4.83
CA LEU A 185 15.46 -7.79 -4.03
C LEU A 185 15.50 -7.61 -2.51
N LYS A 186 16.48 -6.87 -1.98
CA LYS A 186 16.67 -6.66 -0.53
C LYS A 186 15.85 -5.48 0.03
N TYR A 187 15.36 -4.58 -0.82
CA TYR A 187 14.82 -3.27 -0.44
C TYR A 187 13.44 -2.96 -1.01
N MET A 188 12.68 -4.03 -1.26
CA MET A 188 11.39 -4.01 -1.95
C MET A 188 10.37 -3.05 -1.31
N ILE A 189 10.42 -2.87 0.01
CA ILE A 189 9.46 -2.05 0.77
C ILE A 189 9.73 -0.53 0.57
N SER A 190 10.99 -0.09 0.68
CA SER A 190 11.40 1.33 0.54
C SER A 190 11.36 1.84 -0.91
N THR A 191 11.45 0.94 -1.90
CA THR A 191 11.24 1.27 -3.32
C THR A 191 9.77 1.57 -3.62
N TRP A 192 8.86 1.02 -2.80
CA TRP A 192 7.42 1.07 -3.08
C TRP A 192 6.82 2.46 -2.91
N CYS A 193 7.46 3.34 -2.14
CA CYS A 193 6.98 4.71 -1.93
C CYS A 193 6.94 5.57 -3.21
N LEU A 194 7.95 5.44 -4.09
CA LEU A 194 8.02 6.21 -5.33
C LEU A 194 6.90 5.78 -6.28
N PHE A 195 6.63 4.49 -6.29
CA PHE A 195 5.56 3.89 -7.06
C PHE A 195 4.20 4.24 -6.45
N ALA A 196 4.07 4.34 -5.13
CA ALA A 196 2.85 4.83 -4.49
C ALA A 196 2.50 6.25 -4.93
N ALA A 197 3.48 7.14 -5.14
CA ALA A 197 3.23 8.48 -5.70
C ALA A 197 2.69 8.42 -7.14
N LEU A 198 3.32 7.63 -8.03
CA LEU A 198 2.87 7.45 -9.40
C LEU A 198 1.46 6.83 -9.47
N LEU A 199 1.22 5.79 -8.68
CA LEU A 199 -0.08 5.12 -8.57
C LEU A 199 -1.14 6.09 -8.02
N SER A 200 -0.79 6.92 -7.04
CA SER A 200 -1.71 7.92 -6.48
C SER A 200 -2.18 8.94 -7.50
N VAL A 201 -1.25 9.43 -8.33
CA VAL A 201 -1.58 10.34 -9.44
C VAL A 201 -2.48 9.64 -10.46
N TYR A 202 -2.21 8.37 -10.78
CA TYR A 202 -3.05 7.59 -11.68
C TYR A 202 -4.46 7.35 -11.12
N ILE A 203 -4.60 7.07 -9.82
CA ILE A 203 -5.89 6.97 -9.12
C ILE A 203 -6.68 8.27 -9.26
N TYR A 204 -6.04 9.43 -9.07
CA TYR A 204 -6.69 10.72 -9.29
C TYR A 204 -7.24 10.86 -10.73
N PHE A 205 -6.48 10.42 -11.73
CA PHE A 205 -6.96 10.43 -13.12
C PHE A 205 -8.15 9.49 -13.34
N ILE A 206 -8.16 8.30 -12.74
CA ILE A 206 -9.31 7.37 -12.82
C ILE A 206 -10.55 8.03 -12.21
N VAL A 207 -10.43 8.58 -11.01
CA VAL A 207 -11.54 9.26 -10.31
C VAL A 207 -12.04 10.42 -11.14
N LYS A 208 -11.15 11.28 -11.65
CA LYS A 208 -11.51 12.40 -12.53
C LYS A 208 -12.21 11.94 -13.82
N LYS A 209 -11.74 10.87 -14.46
CA LYS A 209 -12.34 10.38 -15.72
C LYS A 209 -13.72 9.79 -15.50
N GLN A 210 -13.91 9.05 -14.41
CA GLN A 210 -15.23 8.51 -14.04
C GLN A 210 -16.25 9.61 -13.71
N GLN A 211 -15.83 10.83 -13.36
CA GLN A 211 -16.76 11.97 -13.21
C GLN A 211 -17.39 12.38 -14.55
N GLY A 212 -16.64 12.33 -15.65
CA GLY A 212 -17.08 12.80 -16.97
C GLY A 212 -17.98 11.83 -17.73
N THR A 213 -18.10 10.59 -17.26
CA THR A 213 -19.01 9.57 -17.86
C THR A 213 -20.40 9.57 -17.20
N ILE A 214 -20.60 10.36 -16.14
CA ILE A 214 -21.86 10.45 -15.36
C ILE A 214 -22.50 11.84 -15.50
N SER A 215 -21.88 12.76 -16.25
CA SER A 215 -22.47 14.05 -16.68
C SER A 215 -22.92 13.96 -18.12
#